data_AF-A0A1H3NDR8-F1
#
_entry.id   AF-A0A1H3NDR8-F1
#
_cell.length_a   1.000
_cell.length_b   1.000
_cell.length_c   1.000
_cell.angle_alpha   90.00
_cell.angle_beta   90.00
_cell.angle_gamma   90.00
#
_symmetry.space_group_name_H-M   'P 1'
#
loop_
_entity.id
_entity.type
_entity.pdbx_description
1 polymer ?
#
loop_
_entity_poly.entity_id
_entity_poly.type
_entity_poly.pdbx_seq_one_letter_code
_entity_poly.pdbx_strand_id
1 'polypeptide(L)'
;MLRELLALLSKNKEDVDFLNLIDYVSKLDASLQNELLAYIQKASEEEVLRKIVKELCLIEPDPNVPTRTRQDTLERILRFVTIARKHDEVRFSPKHKKNIYVPTIRTGELVVIQFAGLGSELDDIHYGVVWDVKHALDQVSILPTTSFKPNSTKENGLTFNIGQVGFLREETVVKLQDATSVTRKKILSNRHLDPHDPEGKLKNVRLNNQQMERIQDGLRVKDFKENTLFQEILTHRQDCLPIFDDHSVQYTHLNRPFIIHSSSHDQLRYTLHNQPNEIYTLYRKKTMLSRSERKKLLYEWANATGRTKDERIRNQEIAYTKIQVAASQD
;
A
#
# COMPACT_ATOMS: atom_id res chain seq x y z
N MET A 1 34.36 27.76 1.26
CA MET A 1 32.89 27.77 1.42
C MET A 1 32.10 28.04 0.15
N LEU A 2 32.04 29.24 -0.46
CA LEU A 2 31.37 29.39 -1.79
C LEU A 2 31.99 28.44 -2.82
N ARG A 3 33.32 28.33 -2.85
CA ARG A 3 34.05 27.32 -3.66
C ARG A 3 33.79 25.87 -3.26
N GLU A 4 33.43 25.58 -2.01
CA GLU A 4 33.10 24.21 -1.56
C GLU A 4 31.65 23.87 -1.85
N LEU A 5 30.74 24.83 -1.72
CA LEU A 5 29.33 24.73 -2.10
C LEU A 5 29.21 24.61 -3.63
N LEU A 6 29.96 25.44 -4.37
CA LEU A 6 30.13 25.31 -5.82
C LEU A 6 30.82 24.00 -6.22
N ALA A 7 31.82 23.51 -5.46
CA ALA A 7 32.46 22.21 -5.73
C ALA A 7 31.57 21.01 -5.38
N LEU A 8 30.70 21.12 -4.38
CA LEU A 8 29.67 20.14 -4.02
C LEU A 8 28.58 20.09 -5.08
N LEU A 9 28.16 21.25 -5.59
CA LEU A 9 27.15 21.39 -6.64
C LEU A 9 27.71 21.01 -8.02
N SER A 10 28.99 21.29 -8.30
CA SER A 10 29.65 20.91 -9.57
C SER A 10 30.09 19.44 -9.63
N LYS A 11 30.06 18.70 -8.51
CA LYS A 11 30.29 17.25 -8.49
C LYS A 11 29.07 16.46 -8.99
N ASN A 12 27.88 17.06 -8.96
CA ASN A 12 26.68 16.56 -9.63
C ASN A 12 26.61 17.13 -11.06
N LYS A 13 27.53 16.71 -11.94
CA LYS A 13 27.64 17.18 -13.33
C LYS A 13 26.43 16.87 -14.24
N GLU A 14 25.40 16.22 -13.72
CA GLU A 14 24.22 15.80 -14.48
C GLU A 14 23.04 16.79 -14.39
N ASP A 15 23.09 17.77 -13.48
CA ASP A 15 22.07 18.81 -13.39
C ASP A 15 22.33 19.94 -14.40
N VAL A 16 21.76 19.76 -15.60
CA VAL A 16 21.78 20.72 -16.71
C VAL A 16 21.35 22.13 -16.26
N ASP A 17 20.45 22.24 -15.29
CA ASP A 17 19.94 23.52 -14.77
C ASP A 17 20.97 24.32 -13.95
N PHE A 18 21.93 23.67 -13.29
CA PHE A 18 22.92 24.39 -12.47
C PHE A 18 24.11 24.89 -13.29
N LEU A 19 24.52 24.14 -14.31
CA LEU A 19 25.48 24.64 -15.30
C LEU A 19 24.89 25.80 -16.09
N ASN A 20 23.60 25.75 -16.42
CA ASN A 20 22.86 26.87 -16.98
C ASN A 20 22.80 28.07 -16.02
N LEU A 21 22.67 27.84 -14.70
CA LEU A 21 22.71 28.91 -13.69
C LEU A 21 24.10 29.56 -13.63
N ILE A 22 25.19 28.78 -13.59
CA ILE A 22 26.55 29.33 -13.58
C ILE A 22 26.84 30.11 -14.88
N ASP A 23 26.42 29.57 -16.03
CA ASP A 23 26.55 30.21 -17.33
C ASP A 23 25.63 31.44 -17.49
N TYR A 24 24.47 31.45 -16.82
CA TYR A 24 23.60 32.62 -16.75
C TYR A 24 24.20 33.70 -15.88
N VAL A 25 24.73 33.33 -14.70
CA VAL A 25 25.39 34.27 -13.77
C VAL A 25 26.65 34.86 -14.41
N SER A 26 27.44 34.08 -15.14
CA SER A 26 28.64 34.59 -15.85
C SER A 26 28.32 35.58 -16.97
N LYS A 27 27.07 35.58 -17.48
CA LYS A 27 26.57 36.50 -18.51
C LYS A 27 25.90 37.77 -17.94
N LEU A 28 25.65 37.83 -16.63
CA LEU A 28 25.14 39.05 -15.98
C LEU A 28 26.21 40.16 -15.97
N ASP A 29 25.79 41.41 -15.87
CA ASP A 29 26.73 42.51 -15.69
C ASP A 29 27.46 42.39 -14.33
N ALA A 30 28.64 43.02 -14.24
CA ALA A 30 29.50 42.90 -13.07
C ALA A 30 28.84 43.41 -11.77
N SER A 31 27.88 44.33 -11.87
CA SER A 31 27.15 44.85 -10.71
C SER A 31 26.18 43.80 -10.16
N LEU A 32 25.37 43.20 -11.02
CA LEU A 32 24.41 42.14 -10.71
C LEU A 32 25.12 40.86 -10.26
N GLN A 33 26.26 40.51 -10.85
CA GLN A 33 27.09 39.40 -10.39
C GLN A 33 27.54 39.59 -8.94
N ASN A 34 28.07 40.77 -8.61
CA ASN A 34 28.54 41.09 -7.26
C ASN A 34 27.38 41.12 -6.25
N GLU A 35 26.22 41.66 -6.64
CA GLU A 35 25.02 41.64 -5.82
C GLU A 35 24.55 40.21 -5.54
N LEU A 36 24.45 39.38 -6.57
CA LEU A 36 24.03 37.97 -6.43
C LEU A 36 25.01 37.17 -5.57
N LEU A 37 26.32 37.38 -5.75
CA LEU A 37 27.36 36.77 -4.92
C LEU A 37 27.26 37.21 -3.47
N ALA A 38 26.99 38.49 -3.20
CA ALA A 38 26.77 39.00 -1.86
C ALA A 38 25.52 38.36 -1.20
N TYR A 39 24.43 38.17 -1.96
CA TYR A 39 23.26 37.44 -1.48
C TYR A 39 23.55 35.98 -1.17
N ILE A 40 24.27 35.28 -2.04
CA ILE A 40 24.66 33.88 -1.81
C ILE A 40 25.58 33.78 -0.59
N GLN A 41 26.53 34.71 -0.44
CA GLN A 41 27.42 34.74 0.70
C GLN A 41 26.65 34.97 2.00
N LYS A 42 25.75 35.96 2.03
CA LYS A 42 24.86 36.22 3.17
C LYS A 42 23.96 35.04 3.50
N ALA A 43 23.36 34.39 2.50
CA ALA A 43 22.57 33.18 2.69
C ALA A 43 23.45 32.04 3.23
N SER A 44 24.69 31.90 2.74
CA SER A 44 25.63 30.90 3.22
C SER A 44 26.11 31.15 4.65
N GLU A 45 25.93 32.35 5.20
CA GLU A 45 26.19 32.69 6.60
C GLU A 45 25.03 32.35 7.53
N GLU A 46 23.86 32.02 6.98
CA GLU A 46 22.71 31.59 7.75
C GLU A 46 22.96 30.21 8.38
N GLU A 47 22.97 30.16 9.71
CA GLU A 47 23.25 28.94 10.49
C GLU A 47 22.28 27.80 10.13
N VAL A 48 21.00 28.15 9.93
CA VAL A 48 19.94 27.19 9.57
C VAL A 48 20.23 26.55 8.22
N LEU A 49 20.59 27.36 7.21
CA LEU A 49 20.93 26.85 5.89
C LEU A 49 22.17 25.94 5.94
N ARG A 50 23.22 26.35 6.66
CA ARG A 50 24.43 25.53 6.86
C ARG A 50 24.10 24.18 7.47
N LYS A 51 23.25 24.18 8.50
CA LYS A 51 22.83 22.94 9.16
C LYS A 51 22.07 22.04 8.18
N ILE A 52 21.10 22.58 7.43
CA ILE A 52 20.34 21.81 6.44
C ILE A 52 21.28 21.21 5.38
N VAL A 53 22.16 22.02 4.78
CA VAL A 53 23.09 21.55 3.75
C VAL A 53 24.00 20.45 4.30
N LYS A 54 24.51 20.61 5.53
CA LYS A 54 25.33 19.60 6.20
C LYS A 54 24.57 18.27 6.36
N GLU A 55 23.35 18.29 6.87
CA GLU A 55 22.53 17.07 7.02
C GLU A 55 22.23 16.41 5.67
N LEU A 56 21.92 17.19 4.62
CA LEU A 56 21.69 16.65 3.27
C LEU A 56 22.94 16.03 2.64
N CYS A 57 24.14 16.43 3.07
CA CYS A 57 25.40 15.82 2.63
C CYS A 57 25.68 14.48 3.31
N LEU A 58 25.08 14.23 4.48
CA LEU A 58 25.22 12.98 5.23
C LEU A 58 24.26 11.88 4.75
N ILE A 59 23.40 12.17 3.78
CA ILE A 59 22.50 11.18 3.19
C ILE A 59 23.32 10.16 2.40
N GLU A 60 23.39 8.94 2.93
CA GLU A 60 24.02 7.78 2.29
C GLU A 60 22.95 6.90 1.62
N PRO A 61 23.30 6.26 0.48
CA PRO A 61 22.40 5.29 -0.16
C PRO A 61 22.20 4.06 0.74
N ASP A 62 21.00 3.47 0.69
CA ASP A 62 20.71 2.24 1.43
C ASP A 62 21.34 1.05 0.70
N PRO A 63 22.34 0.36 1.29
CA PRO A 63 23.03 -0.73 0.60
C PRO A 63 22.11 -1.94 0.35
N ASN A 64 20.98 -2.05 1.05
CA ASN A 64 20.03 -3.16 0.90
C ASN A 64 18.96 -2.89 -0.16
N VAL A 65 18.82 -1.64 -0.62
CA VAL A 65 17.77 -1.24 -1.55
C VAL A 65 18.40 -0.44 -2.69
N PRO A 66 18.78 -1.08 -3.82
CA PRO A 66 19.51 -0.43 -4.91
C PRO A 66 18.82 0.80 -5.51
N THR A 67 17.50 0.90 -5.37
CA THR A 67 16.72 2.07 -5.84
C THR A 67 16.80 3.27 -4.90
N ARG A 68 17.19 3.09 -3.64
CA ARG A 68 17.34 4.16 -2.64
C ARG A 68 18.70 4.80 -2.75
N THR A 69 18.85 5.61 -3.79
CA THR A 69 20.04 6.44 -3.98
C THR A 69 19.93 7.74 -3.17
N ARG A 70 21.05 8.46 -3.04
CA ARG A 70 21.03 9.83 -2.48
C ARG A 70 20.07 10.74 -3.26
N GLN A 71 20.06 10.63 -4.58
CA GLN A 71 19.19 11.41 -5.45
C GLN A 71 17.71 11.12 -5.19
N ASP A 72 17.32 9.84 -5.12
CA ASP A 72 15.96 9.42 -4.77
C ASP A 72 15.51 9.99 -3.41
N THR A 73 16.41 9.97 -2.41
CA THR A 73 16.10 10.54 -1.09
C THR A 73 15.89 12.06 -1.15
N LEU A 74 16.70 12.78 -1.91
CA LEU A 74 16.54 14.23 -2.11
C LEU A 74 15.23 14.57 -2.82
N GLU A 75 14.84 13.78 -3.82
CA GLU A 75 13.56 13.94 -4.53
C GLU A 75 12.36 13.70 -3.60
N ARG A 76 12.44 12.72 -2.70
CA ARG A 76 11.41 12.47 -1.66
C ARG A 76 11.30 13.64 -0.68
N ILE A 77 12.43 14.20 -0.25
CA ILE A 77 12.45 15.42 0.59
C ILE A 77 11.80 16.58 -0.17
N LEU A 78 12.13 16.77 -1.44
CA LEU A 78 11.55 17.83 -2.27
C LEU A 78 10.02 17.66 -2.44
N ARG A 79 9.55 16.42 -2.69
CA ARG A 79 8.11 16.09 -2.71
C ARG A 79 7.45 16.44 -1.37
N PHE A 80 8.04 16.04 -0.26
CA PHE A 80 7.53 16.35 1.08
C PHE A 80 7.39 17.86 1.29
N VAL A 81 8.44 18.63 1.00
CA VAL A 81 8.44 20.10 1.14
C VAL A 81 7.37 20.73 0.23
N THR A 82 7.26 20.25 -1.01
CA THR A 82 6.26 20.74 -1.97
C THR A 82 4.84 20.53 -1.47
N ILE A 83 4.54 19.36 -0.91
CA ILE A 83 3.24 19.05 -0.30
C ILE A 83 3.00 19.92 0.94
N ALA A 84 4.00 20.05 1.82
CA ALA A 84 3.89 20.82 3.07
C ALA A 84 3.63 22.32 2.80
N ARG A 85 4.18 22.86 1.71
CA ARG A 85 3.97 24.26 1.28
C ARG A 85 2.56 24.54 0.75
N LYS A 86 1.79 23.53 0.35
CA LYS A 86 0.41 23.75 -0.10
C LYS A 86 -0.41 24.33 1.05
N HIS A 87 -1.26 25.31 0.75
CA HIS A 87 -2.19 25.85 1.74
C HIS A 87 -3.30 24.84 2.03
N ASP A 88 -3.79 24.83 3.26
CA ASP A 88 -4.97 24.07 3.62
C ASP A 88 -6.20 24.72 3.01
N GLU A 89 -6.90 23.97 2.17
CA GLU A 89 -8.16 24.42 1.59
C GLU A 89 -9.32 24.09 2.52
N VAL A 90 -10.02 25.13 2.98
CA VAL A 90 -11.21 25.00 3.81
C VAL A 90 -12.40 25.67 3.14
N ARG A 91 -13.57 25.02 3.25
CA ARG A 91 -14.85 25.53 2.76
C ARG A 91 -15.87 25.53 3.88
N PHE A 92 -16.68 26.59 3.99
CA PHE A 92 -17.81 26.57 4.91
C PHE A 92 -18.86 25.55 4.45
N SER A 93 -19.24 24.63 5.34
CA SER A 93 -20.32 23.67 5.09
C SER A 93 -21.58 24.11 5.82
N PRO A 94 -22.66 24.50 5.11
CA PRO A 94 -23.93 24.83 5.74
C PRO A 94 -24.50 23.67 6.56
N LYS A 95 -24.32 22.42 6.07
CA LYS A 95 -24.77 21.19 6.73
C LYS A 95 -24.13 21.01 8.11
N HIS A 96 -22.85 21.37 8.25
CA HIS A 96 -22.10 21.19 9.50
C HIS A 96 -21.94 22.48 10.31
N LYS A 97 -22.42 23.62 9.78
CA LYS A 97 -22.28 24.96 10.37
C LYS A 97 -20.83 25.28 10.78
N LYS A 98 -19.85 24.79 10.04
CA LYS A 98 -18.42 24.98 10.30
C LYS A 98 -17.60 24.88 9.01
N ASN A 99 -16.38 25.37 9.08
CA ASN A 99 -15.39 25.14 8.02
C ASN A 99 -14.99 23.66 8.01
N ILE A 100 -14.96 23.08 6.81
CA ILE A 100 -14.52 21.71 6.55
C ILE A 100 -13.36 21.73 5.57
N TYR A 101 -12.46 20.78 5.72
CA TYR A 101 -11.32 20.65 4.80
C TYR A 101 -11.74 20.05 3.46
N VAL A 102 -11.08 20.50 2.40
CA VAL A 102 -11.24 20.06 1.01
C VAL A 102 -10.03 19.17 0.63
N PRO A 103 -10.20 18.10 -0.19
CA PRO A 103 -11.45 17.61 -0.75
C PRO A 103 -12.39 17.02 0.30
N THR A 104 -13.70 17.16 0.06
CA THR A 104 -14.72 16.48 0.86
C THR A 104 -14.78 15.03 0.43
N ILE A 105 -14.35 14.14 1.32
CA ILE A 105 -14.26 12.69 1.10
C ILE A 105 -15.02 11.95 2.20
N ARG A 106 -15.34 10.68 1.96
CA ARG A 106 -16.08 9.80 2.88
C ARG A 106 -15.39 8.45 3.03
N THR A 107 -15.64 7.80 4.16
CA THR A 107 -15.23 6.41 4.39
C THR A 107 -15.72 5.48 3.28
N GLY A 108 -14.80 4.66 2.78
CA GLY A 108 -14.97 3.73 1.68
C GLY A 108 -14.79 4.37 0.30
N GLU A 109 -14.51 5.66 0.18
CA GLU A 109 -14.17 6.25 -1.12
C GLU A 109 -12.72 5.94 -1.50
N LEU A 110 -12.49 5.74 -2.80
CA LEU A 110 -11.16 5.58 -3.38
C LEU A 110 -10.63 6.95 -3.81
N VAL A 111 -9.38 7.25 -3.47
CA VAL A 111 -8.71 8.52 -3.76
C VAL A 111 -7.32 8.29 -4.35
N VAL A 112 -6.82 9.26 -5.11
CA VAL A 112 -5.44 9.30 -5.61
C VAL A 112 -4.61 10.16 -4.66
N ILE A 113 -3.49 9.61 -4.19
CA ILE A 113 -2.67 10.20 -3.14
C ILE A 113 -1.23 10.27 -3.61
N GLN A 114 -0.59 11.41 -3.44
CA GLN A 114 0.84 11.58 -3.62
C GLN A 114 1.53 11.37 -2.28
N PHE A 115 2.14 10.19 -2.10
CA PHE A 115 2.96 9.92 -0.94
C PHE A 115 4.36 10.52 -1.10
N ALA A 116 4.99 10.89 0.02
CA ALA A 116 6.30 11.54 -0.03
C ALA A 116 7.47 10.53 -0.08
N GLY A 117 7.24 9.27 0.30
CA GLY A 117 8.27 8.23 0.27
C GLY A 117 9.32 8.31 1.39
N LEU A 118 9.12 9.15 2.42
CA LEU A 118 10.09 9.28 3.52
C LEU A 118 9.93 8.14 4.54
N GLY A 119 11.06 7.51 4.90
CA GLY A 119 11.09 6.40 5.84
C GLY A 119 10.41 5.14 5.30
N SER A 120 9.36 4.69 5.99
CA SER A 120 8.53 3.54 5.60
C SER A 120 7.25 3.93 4.86
N GLU A 121 7.04 5.22 4.57
CA GLU A 121 5.92 5.67 3.74
C GLU A 121 6.09 5.13 2.31
N LEU A 122 4.97 4.80 1.66
CA LEU A 122 4.97 4.55 0.22
C LEU A 122 5.54 5.75 -0.53
N ASP A 123 6.12 5.49 -1.69
CA ASP A 123 6.68 6.55 -2.53
C ASP A 123 5.83 6.74 -3.78
N ASP A 124 5.71 7.99 -4.23
CA ASP A 124 4.97 8.40 -5.44
C ASP A 124 3.43 8.32 -5.31
N ILE A 125 2.74 8.39 -6.44
CA ILE A 125 1.28 8.43 -6.56
C ILE A 125 0.70 7.01 -6.45
N HIS A 126 -0.22 6.82 -5.52
CA HIS A 126 -0.97 5.57 -5.34
C HIS A 126 -2.46 5.82 -5.14
N TYR A 127 -3.26 4.80 -5.44
CA TYR A 127 -4.65 4.75 -5.00
C TYR A 127 -4.72 4.35 -3.53
N GLY A 128 -5.68 4.91 -2.80
CA GLY A 128 -5.96 4.54 -1.42
C GLY A 128 -7.44 4.60 -1.09
N VAL A 129 -7.87 3.72 -0.19
CA VAL A 129 -9.22 3.74 0.37
C VAL A 129 -9.24 4.63 1.59
N VAL A 130 -10.18 5.58 1.64
CA VAL A 130 -10.44 6.41 2.82
C VAL A 130 -11.09 5.53 3.89
N TRP A 131 -10.42 5.36 5.02
CA TRP A 131 -10.92 4.52 6.11
C TRP A 131 -11.60 5.31 7.21
N ASP A 132 -10.87 6.28 7.78
CA ASP A 132 -11.40 7.19 8.78
C ASP A 132 -11.19 8.64 8.33
N VAL A 133 -12.24 9.44 8.46
CA VAL A 133 -12.24 10.84 8.06
C VAL A 133 -13.05 11.67 9.04
N LYS A 134 -12.42 12.70 9.58
CA LYS A 134 -13.09 13.77 10.32
C LYS A 134 -13.10 15.02 9.44
N HIS A 135 -14.29 15.50 9.07
CA HIS A 135 -14.42 16.64 8.14
C HIS A 135 -13.78 17.95 8.65
N ALA A 136 -13.60 18.08 9.97
CA ALA A 136 -13.04 19.27 10.61
C ALA A 136 -11.53 19.18 10.90
N LEU A 137 -10.88 18.07 10.56
CA LEU A 137 -9.44 17.88 10.70
C LEU A 137 -8.83 17.69 9.32
N ASP A 138 -7.60 18.11 9.09
CA ASP A 138 -6.86 17.89 7.83
C ASP A 138 -6.48 16.40 7.64
N GLN A 139 -6.20 15.70 8.73
CA GLN A 139 -5.79 14.31 8.72
C GLN A 139 -6.89 13.34 8.24
N VAL A 140 -6.48 12.37 7.42
CA VAL A 140 -7.31 11.29 6.87
C VAL A 140 -6.56 9.97 7.00
N SER A 141 -7.23 8.94 7.51
CA SER A 141 -6.68 7.57 7.51
C SER A 141 -6.91 6.93 6.15
N ILE A 142 -5.85 6.41 5.57
CA ILE A 142 -5.82 5.80 4.24
C ILE A 142 -5.31 4.37 4.33
N LEU A 143 -5.95 3.49 3.57
CA LEU A 143 -5.46 2.13 3.30
C LEU A 143 -4.93 2.12 1.86
N PRO A 144 -3.61 2.04 1.66
CA PRO A 144 -3.06 2.01 0.32
C PRO A 144 -3.50 0.78 -0.47
N THR A 145 -3.54 0.94 -1.78
CA THR A 145 -3.97 -0.12 -2.70
C THR A 145 -2.99 -0.30 -3.85
N THR A 146 -3.03 -1.47 -4.48
CA THR A 146 -2.32 -1.78 -5.72
C THR A 146 -3.24 -2.61 -6.61
N SER A 147 -2.94 -2.68 -7.91
CA SER A 147 -3.64 -3.61 -8.80
C SER A 147 -3.25 -5.06 -8.47
N PHE A 148 -4.23 -5.96 -8.57
CA PHE A 148 -3.99 -7.40 -8.54
C PHE A 148 -3.20 -7.82 -9.78
N LYS A 149 -2.14 -8.60 -9.56
CA LYS A 149 -1.29 -9.17 -10.62
C LYS A 149 -1.24 -10.68 -10.42
N PRO A 150 -1.84 -11.48 -11.32
CA PRO A 150 -1.92 -12.94 -11.15
C PRO A 150 -0.56 -13.63 -10.91
N ASN A 151 0.50 -13.06 -11.50
CA ASN A 151 1.85 -13.63 -11.50
C ASN A 151 2.70 -13.24 -10.27
N SER A 152 2.29 -12.23 -9.49
CA SER A 152 3.15 -11.62 -8.47
C SER A 152 2.43 -11.26 -7.18
N THR A 153 1.12 -11.04 -7.21
CA THR A 153 0.35 -10.77 -5.99
C THR A 153 0.25 -12.03 -5.14
N LYS A 154 0.94 -12.03 -4.01
CA LYS A 154 0.80 -13.03 -2.95
C LYS A 154 -0.08 -12.44 -1.85
N GLU A 155 -1.20 -13.10 -1.59
CA GLU A 155 -2.15 -12.63 -0.59
C GLU A 155 -1.84 -13.20 0.79
N ASN A 156 -2.08 -12.41 1.82
CA ASN A 156 -1.99 -12.80 3.22
C ASN A 156 -3.04 -12.02 4.04
N GLY A 157 -3.04 -12.15 5.36
CA GLY A 157 -4.02 -11.47 6.22
C GLY A 157 -3.95 -9.93 6.20
N LEU A 158 -2.83 -9.34 5.76
CA LEU A 158 -2.60 -7.89 5.71
C LEU A 158 -2.50 -7.32 4.29
N THR A 159 -2.35 -8.18 3.28
CA THR A 159 -2.32 -7.81 1.85
C THR A 159 -3.27 -8.74 1.11
N PHE A 160 -4.44 -8.25 0.72
CA PHE A 160 -5.48 -9.10 0.14
C PHE A 160 -6.30 -8.38 -0.91
N ASN A 161 -6.85 -9.16 -1.82
CA ASN A 161 -7.73 -8.70 -2.88
C ASN A 161 -9.14 -8.43 -2.34
N ILE A 162 -9.74 -7.31 -2.76
CA ILE A 162 -11.14 -6.94 -2.49
C ILE A 162 -11.99 -6.97 -3.79
N GLY A 163 -11.45 -7.52 -4.87
CA GLY A 163 -12.10 -7.58 -6.17
C GLY A 163 -12.12 -6.23 -6.89
N GLN A 164 -12.99 -6.12 -7.88
CA GLN A 164 -13.12 -4.93 -8.72
C GLN A 164 -13.86 -3.81 -7.96
N VAL A 165 -13.28 -2.62 -7.90
CA VAL A 165 -13.86 -1.46 -7.20
C VAL A 165 -14.44 -0.46 -8.20
N GLY A 166 -15.75 -0.27 -8.17
CA GLY A 166 -16.46 0.62 -9.10
C GLY A 166 -16.22 0.22 -10.56
N PHE A 167 -15.82 1.18 -11.38
CA PHE A 167 -15.52 1.01 -12.81
C PHE A 167 -14.02 0.85 -13.10
N LEU A 168 -13.18 0.59 -12.09
CA LEU A 168 -11.76 0.30 -12.32
C LEU A 168 -11.62 -1.04 -13.04
N ARG A 169 -10.68 -1.11 -14.00
CA ARG A 169 -10.49 -2.30 -14.84
C ARG A 169 -9.93 -3.49 -14.07
N GLU A 170 -8.95 -3.22 -13.20
CA GLU A 170 -8.23 -4.25 -12.46
C GLU A 170 -8.87 -4.48 -11.08
N GLU A 171 -8.71 -5.70 -10.56
CA GLU A 171 -9.04 -5.98 -9.18
C GLU A 171 -8.08 -5.23 -8.23
N THR A 172 -8.60 -4.81 -7.09
CA THR A 172 -7.90 -3.97 -6.13
C THR A 172 -7.39 -4.80 -4.96
N VAL A 173 -6.10 -4.67 -4.66
CA VAL A 173 -5.45 -5.28 -3.50
C VAL A 173 -5.19 -4.22 -2.47
N VAL A 174 -5.69 -4.41 -1.25
CA VAL A 174 -5.45 -3.52 -0.11
C VAL A 174 -4.17 -3.96 0.61
N LYS A 175 -3.32 -3.00 0.97
CA LYS A 175 -2.10 -3.21 1.77
C LYS A 175 -2.27 -2.62 3.16
N LEU A 176 -2.91 -3.35 4.06
CA LEU A 176 -3.18 -2.88 5.43
C LEU A 176 -1.91 -2.65 6.26
N GLN A 177 -0.84 -3.38 5.98
CA GLN A 177 0.46 -3.15 6.63
C GLN A 177 0.98 -1.72 6.39
N ASP A 178 0.63 -1.13 5.24
CA ASP A 178 1.05 0.22 4.82
C ASP A 178 -0.01 1.28 5.17
N ALA A 179 -1.05 0.92 5.92
CA ALA A 179 -2.09 1.86 6.33
C ALA A 179 -1.48 3.03 7.12
N THR A 180 -1.83 4.24 6.72
CA THR A 180 -1.19 5.46 7.23
C THR A 180 -2.18 6.62 7.28
N SER A 181 -1.83 7.65 8.04
CA SER A 181 -2.56 8.91 8.08
C SER A 181 -1.87 9.94 7.19
N VAL A 182 -2.65 10.60 6.33
CA VAL A 182 -2.15 11.64 5.43
C VAL A 182 -2.92 12.95 5.63
N THR A 183 -2.27 14.06 5.33
CA THR A 183 -2.92 15.38 5.15
C THR A 183 -3.78 15.37 3.90
N ARG A 184 -4.86 16.15 3.81
CA ARG A 184 -5.63 16.29 2.56
C ARG A 184 -4.83 16.92 1.42
N LYS A 185 -3.77 17.65 1.73
CA LYS A 185 -2.81 18.20 0.73
C LYS A 185 -2.15 17.13 -0.15
N LYS A 186 -2.09 15.88 0.34
CA LYS A 186 -1.57 14.72 -0.39
C LYS A 186 -2.62 14.12 -1.34
N ILE A 187 -3.91 14.41 -1.17
CA ILE A 187 -4.98 13.88 -2.02
C ILE A 187 -5.03 14.70 -3.30
N LEU A 188 -4.60 14.08 -4.41
CA LEU A 188 -4.60 14.71 -5.73
C LEU A 188 -5.99 14.72 -6.37
N SER A 189 -6.76 13.65 -6.19
CA SER A 189 -8.11 13.53 -6.70
C SER A 189 -8.95 12.55 -5.87
N ASN A 190 -10.24 12.85 -5.74
CA ASN A 190 -11.26 11.94 -5.21
C ASN A 190 -12.30 11.53 -6.28
N ARG A 191 -12.10 11.94 -7.54
CA ARG A 191 -12.96 11.60 -8.68
C ARG A 191 -12.15 10.95 -9.79
N HIS A 192 -12.76 9.97 -10.45
CA HIS A 192 -12.10 9.10 -11.42
C HIS A 192 -12.88 9.07 -12.73
N LEU A 193 -12.18 8.89 -13.86
CA LEU A 193 -12.80 8.78 -15.17
C LEU A 193 -13.51 7.43 -15.31
N ASP A 194 -14.82 7.47 -15.54
CA ASP A 194 -15.61 6.27 -15.82
C ASP A 194 -15.52 5.94 -17.33
N PRO A 195 -14.87 4.84 -17.72
CA PRO A 195 -14.74 4.48 -19.13
C PRO A 195 -16.06 4.12 -19.81
N HIS A 196 -17.13 3.90 -19.04
CA HIS A 196 -18.47 3.60 -19.55
C HIS A 196 -19.38 4.83 -19.59
N ASP A 197 -18.92 5.98 -19.10
CA ASP A 197 -19.67 7.22 -19.17
C ASP A 197 -19.41 7.93 -20.51
N PRO A 198 -20.42 8.04 -21.39
CA PRO A 198 -20.26 8.67 -22.70
C PRO A 198 -19.90 10.17 -22.59
N GLU A 199 -20.18 10.82 -21.46
CA GLU A 199 -19.87 12.23 -21.24
C GLU A 199 -18.46 12.44 -20.64
N GLY A 200 -17.74 11.36 -20.30
CA GLY A 200 -16.39 11.45 -19.71
C GLY A 200 -16.36 12.15 -18.34
N LYS A 201 -17.47 12.14 -17.60
CA LYS A 201 -17.56 12.81 -16.31
C LYS A 201 -16.78 12.06 -15.24
N LEU A 202 -16.03 12.81 -14.42
CA LEU A 202 -15.34 12.26 -13.26
C LEU A 202 -16.35 11.88 -12.16
N LYS A 203 -16.26 10.66 -11.62
CA LYS A 203 -17.17 10.15 -10.58
C LYS A 203 -16.40 9.71 -9.33
N ASN A 204 -17.04 9.83 -8.17
CA ASN A 204 -16.52 9.21 -6.95
C ASN A 204 -16.64 7.69 -7.09
N VAL A 205 -15.57 6.98 -6.75
CA VAL A 205 -15.57 5.52 -6.67
C VAL A 205 -15.65 5.14 -5.20
N ARG A 206 -16.58 4.25 -4.85
CA ARG A 206 -16.80 3.81 -3.47
C ARG A 206 -16.87 2.29 -3.39
N LEU A 207 -16.33 1.75 -2.31
CA LEU A 207 -16.41 0.35 -1.98
C LEU A 207 -17.85 -0.06 -1.65
N ASN A 208 -18.22 -1.27 -2.07
CA ASN A 208 -19.47 -1.91 -1.67
C ASN A 208 -19.34 -2.55 -0.27
N ASN A 209 -20.45 -3.08 0.27
CA ASN A 209 -20.46 -3.64 1.62
C ASN A 209 -19.55 -4.87 1.77
N GLN A 210 -19.54 -5.78 0.79
CA GLN A 210 -18.67 -6.98 0.83
C GLN A 210 -17.19 -6.59 0.86
N GLN A 211 -16.81 -5.54 0.12
CA GLN A 211 -15.44 -5.00 0.12
C GLN A 211 -15.09 -4.37 1.46
N MET A 212 -16.01 -3.61 2.05
CA MET A 212 -15.83 -3.03 3.37
C MET A 212 -15.67 -4.12 4.45
N GLU A 213 -16.49 -5.15 4.41
CA GLU A 213 -16.40 -6.32 5.31
C GLU A 213 -15.06 -7.04 5.14
N ARG A 214 -14.59 -7.22 3.90
CA ARG A 214 -13.29 -7.85 3.63
C ARG A 214 -12.14 -7.03 4.21
N ILE A 215 -12.23 -5.71 4.22
CA ILE A 215 -11.25 -4.83 4.88
C ILE A 215 -11.33 -4.95 6.40
N GLN A 216 -12.54 -5.02 6.97
CA GLN A 216 -12.74 -5.23 8.41
C GLN A 216 -12.11 -6.56 8.88
N ASP A 217 -12.23 -7.61 8.09
CA ASP A 217 -11.54 -8.89 8.32
C ASP A 217 -10.02 -8.71 8.39
N GLY A 218 -9.44 -7.92 7.49
CA GLY A 218 -8.01 -7.64 7.55
C GLY A 218 -7.60 -6.81 8.78
N LEU A 219 -8.45 -5.89 9.23
CA LEU A 219 -8.21 -5.11 10.45
C LEU A 219 -8.31 -5.96 11.72
N ARG A 220 -9.20 -6.96 11.73
CA ARG A 220 -9.22 -8.00 12.78
C ARG A 220 -7.88 -8.71 12.90
N VAL A 221 -7.32 -9.15 11.77
CA VAL A 221 -6.00 -9.78 11.76
C VAL A 221 -4.91 -8.78 12.20
N LYS A 222 -4.94 -7.53 11.72
CA LYS A 222 -3.92 -6.53 12.01
C LYS A 222 -3.93 -6.05 13.47
N ASP A 223 -5.08 -5.61 13.95
CA ASP A 223 -5.22 -4.84 15.18
C ASP A 223 -5.60 -5.74 16.36
N PHE A 224 -6.42 -6.77 16.12
CA PHE A 224 -6.86 -7.72 17.15
C PHE A 224 -6.03 -9.02 17.18
N LYS A 225 -5.07 -9.16 16.25
CA LYS A 225 -4.17 -10.33 16.15
C LYS A 225 -4.92 -11.66 16.00
N GLU A 226 -6.12 -11.61 15.39
CA GLU A 226 -6.87 -12.82 15.09
C GLU A 226 -6.13 -13.66 14.03
N ASN A 227 -6.11 -14.98 14.21
CA ASN A 227 -5.49 -15.89 13.26
C ASN A 227 -6.34 -16.01 12.00
N THR A 228 -5.70 -16.07 10.84
CA THR A 228 -6.39 -16.47 9.61
C THR A 228 -6.61 -17.98 9.57
N LEU A 229 -7.58 -18.44 8.77
CA LEU A 229 -7.80 -19.87 8.55
C LEU A 229 -6.51 -20.59 8.08
N PHE A 230 -5.72 -19.95 7.21
CA PHE A 230 -4.46 -20.51 6.75
C PHE A 230 -3.41 -20.64 7.87
N GLN A 231 -3.31 -19.64 8.76
CA GLN A 231 -2.44 -19.72 9.92
C GLN A 231 -2.86 -20.84 10.87
N GLU A 232 -4.17 -21.00 11.09
CA GLU A 232 -4.73 -22.11 11.87
C GLU A 232 -4.32 -23.46 11.27
N ILE A 233 -4.53 -23.65 9.96
CA ILE A 233 -4.13 -24.86 9.23
C ILE A 233 -2.62 -25.11 9.36
N LEU A 234 -1.79 -24.07 9.25
CA LEU A 234 -0.34 -24.23 9.31
C LEU A 234 0.17 -24.64 10.70
N THR A 235 -0.45 -24.12 11.76
CA THR A 235 0.07 -24.20 13.13
C THR A 235 -0.55 -25.33 13.94
N HIS A 236 -1.85 -25.58 13.78
CA HIS A 236 -2.60 -26.60 14.50
C HIS A 236 -2.71 -27.88 13.66
N ARG A 237 -2.64 -29.04 14.33
CA ARG A 237 -2.76 -30.38 13.70
C ARG A 237 -1.79 -30.56 12.53
N GLN A 238 -0.51 -30.42 12.83
CA GLN A 238 0.59 -30.52 11.86
C GLN A 238 0.80 -31.94 11.31
N ASP A 239 0.09 -32.91 11.89
CA ASP A 239 -0.04 -34.32 11.50
C ASP A 239 -1.16 -34.55 10.46
N CYS A 240 -1.84 -33.49 10.01
CA CYS A 240 -2.99 -33.61 9.10
C CYS A 240 -2.97 -32.59 7.95
N LEU A 241 -3.56 -32.96 6.81
CA LEU A 241 -3.85 -32.09 5.67
C LEU A 241 -5.33 -31.64 5.69
N PRO A 242 -5.61 -30.39 5.27
CA PRO A 242 -6.97 -29.86 5.19
C PRO A 242 -7.68 -30.38 3.93
N ILE A 243 -8.89 -30.90 4.10
CA ILE A 243 -9.81 -31.22 3.01
C ILE A 243 -11.08 -30.40 3.20
N PHE A 244 -11.31 -29.49 2.27
CA PHE A 244 -12.47 -28.61 2.21
C PHE A 244 -13.69 -29.36 1.67
N ASP A 245 -14.85 -29.03 2.23
CA ASP A 245 -16.16 -29.50 1.78
C ASP A 245 -16.53 -28.83 0.45
N ASP A 246 -16.32 -27.51 0.37
CA ASP A 246 -16.37 -26.74 -0.87
C ASP A 246 -15.06 -25.96 -1.03
N HIS A 247 -14.14 -26.56 -1.78
CA HIS A 247 -12.82 -25.97 -1.97
C HIS A 247 -12.86 -24.62 -2.72
N SER A 248 -13.84 -24.43 -3.62
CA SER A 248 -13.93 -23.24 -4.46
C SER A 248 -14.27 -22.00 -3.64
N VAL A 249 -15.20 -22.15 -2.69
CA VAL A 249 -15.61 -21.10 -1.76
C VAL A 249 -14.59 -20.95 -0.64
N GLN A 250 -14.24 -22.05 0.03
CA GLN A 250 -13.40 -22.02 1.23
C GLN A 250 -11.97 -21.60 0.96
N TYR A 251 -11.49 -21.70 -0.28
CA TYR A 251 -10.20 -21.11 -0.66
C TYR A 251 -10.14 -19.60 -0.36
N THR A 252 -11.23 -18.87 -0.63
CA THR A 252 -11.30 -17.42 -0.37
C THR A 252 -11.25 -17.09 1.13
N HIS A 253 -11.43 -18.08 2.01
CA HIS A 253 -11.40 -17.93 3.46
C HIS A 253 -9.99 -18.00 4.05
N LEU A 254 -9.00 -18.53 3.32
CA LEU A 254 -7.65 -18.79 3.83
C LEU A 254 -7.01 -17.58 4.52
N ASN A 255 -7.21 -16.39 3.95
CA ASN A 255 -6.64 -15.13 4.45
C ASN A 255 -7.63 -14.30 5.27
N ARG A 256 -8.70 -14.93 5.78
CA ARG A 256 -9.75 -14.30 6.58
C ARG A 256 -9.71 -14.82 8.02
N PRO A 257 -10.01 -13.99 9.03
CA PRO A 257 -10.30 -14.46 10.37
C PRO A 257 -11.61 -15.25 10.38
N PHE A 258 -11.77 -16.12 11.37
CA PHE A 258 -12.88 -17.04 11.46
C PHE A 258 -13.27 -17.30 12.92
N ILE A 259 -14.51 -17.73 13.13
CA ILE A 259 -15.01 -18.12 14.44
C ILE A 259 -15.10 -19.64 14.50
N ILE A 260 -14.44 -20.24 15.47
CA ILE A 260 -14.51 -21.70 15.70
C ILE A 260 -15.86 -22.02 16.34
N HIS A 261 -16.64 -22.89 15.69
CA HIS A 261 -17.86 -23.45 16.26
C HIS A 261 -17.58 -24.77 16.98
N SER A 262 -16.75 -25.63 16.38
CA SER A 262 -16.27 -26.87 17.01
C SER A 262 -15.00 -27.36 16.34
N SER A 263 -14.06 -27.92 17.12
CA SER A 263 -12.81 -28.48 16.60
C SER A 263 -12.57 -29.85 17.24
N SER A 264 -12.63 -30.91 16.44
CA SER A 264 -12.30 -32.29 16.84
C SER A 264 -11.00 -32.75 16.18
N HIS A 265 -10.57 -33.97 16.46
CA HIS A 265 -9.39 -34.54 15.81
C HIS A 265 -9.52 -34.54 14.27
N ASP A 266 -10.72 -34.83 13.76
CA ASP A 266 -10.94 -35.12 12.33
C ASP A 266 -11.59 -33.96 11.56
N GLN A 267 -12.10 -32.93 12.25
CA GLN A 267 -12.74 -31.80 11.58
C GLN A 267 -12.64 -30.49 12.38
N LEU A 268 -12.69 -29.39 11.63
CA LEU A 268 -12.89 -28.02 12.11
C LEU A 268 -14.16 -27.48 11.47
N ARG A 269 -15.12 -27.07 12.30
CA ARG A 269 -16.33 -26.35 11.86
C ARG A 269 -16.20 -24.89 12.27
N TYR A 270 -16.40 -23.99 11.33
CA TYR A 270 -16.20 -22.56 11.52
C TYR A 270 -17.19 -21.71 10.74
N THR A 271 -17.34 -20.46 11.15
CA THR A 271 -18.08 -19.42 10.41
C THR A 271 -17.14 -18.25 10.11
N LEU A 272 -17.52 -17.40 9.15
CA LEU A 272 -16.84 -16.12 8.92
C LEU A 272 -17.55 -15.02 9.70
N HIS A 273 -16.82 -13.96 10.08
CA HIS A 273 -17.39 -12.87 10.87
C HIS A 273 -18.57 -12.16 10.20
N ASN A 274 -18.54 -12.04 8.87
CA ASN A 274 -19.62 -11.44 8.09
C ASN A 274 -20.69 -12.44 7.62
N GLN A 275 -20.49 -13.74 7.85
CA GLN A 275 -21.44 -14.81 7.52
C GLN A 275 -21.64 -15.71 8.74
N PRO A 276 -22.19 -15.18 9.86
CA PRO A 276 -22.28 -15.91 11.12
C PRO A 276 -23.24 -17.11 11.05
N ASN A 277 -24.13 -17.14 10.05
CA ASN A 277 -25.13 -18.20 9.88
C ASN A 277 -24.67 -19.33 8.95
N GLU A 278 -23.53 -19.17 8.25
CA GLU A 278 -22.99 -20.18 7.33
C GLU A 278 -21.87 -20.95 8.02
N ILE A 279 -22.11 -22.23 8.32
CA ILE A 279 -21.11 -23.11 8.93
C ILE A 279 -20.38 -23.87 7.84
N TYR A 280 -19.08 -23.64 7.74
CA TYR A 280 -18.18 -24.35 6.86
C TYR A 280 -17.46 -25.47 7.61
N THR A 281 -17.16 -26.57 6.91
CA THR A 281 -16.44 -27.72 7.46
C THR A 281 -15.10 -27.91 6.76
N LEU A 282 -14.05 -28.14 7.54
CA LEU A 282 -12.72 -28.52 7.08
C LEU A 282 -12.39 -29.86 7.72
N TYR A 283 -12.23 -30.90 6.92
CA TYR A 283 -11.82 -32.22 7.37
C TYR A 283 -10.30 -32.28 7.50
N ARG A 284 -9.82 -32.98 8.53
CA ARG A 284 -8.41 -33.18 8.85
C ARG A 284 -8.07 -34.62 8.53
N LYS A 285 -7.34 -34.83 7.43
CA LYS A 285 -6.86 -36.17 7.04
C LYS A 285 -5.44 -36.34 7.50
N LYS A 286 -5.12 -37.47 8.16
CA LYS A 286 -3.75 -37.76 8.56
C LYS A 286 -2.83 -37.79 7.34
N THR A 287 -1.56 -37.52 7.59
CA THR A 287 -0.54 -37.54 6.55
C THR A 287 0.78 -38.02 7.11
N MET A 288 1.51 -38.79 6.32
CA MET A 288 2.89 -39.21 6.62
C MET A 288 3.94 -38.17 6.22
N LEU A 289 3.54 -37.06 5.61
CA LEU A 289 4.45 -35.98 5.22
C LEU A 289 5.16 -35.39 6.43
N SER A 290 6.45 -35.10 6.28
CA SER A 290 7.17 -34.34 7.30
C SER A 290 6.57 -32.93 7.44
N ARG A 291 6.82 -32.30 8.59
CA ARG A 291 6.37 -30.92 8.86
C ARG A 291 6.82 -29.93 7.76
N SER A 292 8.02 -30.14 7.20
CA SER A 292 8.58 -29.27 6.15
C SER A 292 7.84 -29.47 4.82
N GLU A 293 7.65 -30.71 4.40
CA GLU A 293 6.95 -31.06 3.15
C GLU A 293 5.49 -30.61 3.20
N ARG A 294 4.81 -30.85 4.32
CA ARG A 294 3.45 -30.37 4.55
C ARG A 294 3.35 -28.86 4.40
N LYS A 295 4.25 -28.11 5.06
CA LYS A 295 4.27 -26.65 4.95
C LYS A 295 4.51 -26.21 3.52
N LYS A 296 5.48 -26.79 2.83
CA LYS A 296 5.77 -26.49 1.42
C LYS A 296 4.52 -26.68 0.55
N LEU A 297 3.84 -27.82 0.69
CA LEU A 297 2.62 -28.13 -0.05
C LEU A 297 1.50 -27.11 0.20
N LEU A 298 1.27 -26.73 1.47
CA LEU A 298 0.28 -25.73 1.85
C LEU A 298 0.62 -24.33 1.33
N TYR A 299 1.90 -23.94 1.33
CA TYR A 299 2.35 -22.67 0.78
C TYR A 299 2.24 -22.62 -0.74
N GLU A 300 2.55 -23.72 -1.45
CA GLU A 300 2.36 -23.83 -2.90
C GLU A 300 0.90 -23.64 -3.29
N TRP A 301 -0.02 -24.22 -2.51
CA TRP A 301 -1.45 -24.06 -2.73
C TRP A 301 -1.94 -22.63 -2.44
N ALA A 302 -1.65 -22.08 -1.27
CA ALA A 302 -2.12 -20.74 -0.89
C ALA A 302 -1.49 -19.60 -1.71
N ASN A 303 -0.31 -19.83 -2.30
CA ASN A 303 0.43 -18.83 -3.10
C ASN A 303 0.57 -19.22 -4.56
N ALA A 304 -0.34 -20.04 -5.09
CA ALA A 304 -0.36 -20.35 -6.51
C ALA A 304 -0.43 -19.06 -7.34
N THR A 305 0.42 -18.96 -8.36
CA THR A 305 0.50 -17.82 -9.29
C THR A 305 0.26 -18.31 -10.72
N GLY A 306 -0.16 -17.41 -11.61
CA GLY A 306 -0.32 -17.68 -13.05
C GLY A 306 -0.06 -16.42 -13.87
N ARG A 307 0.11 -16.54 -15.20
CA ARG A 307 0.25 -15.37 -16.08
C ARG A 307 -1.09 -14.65 -16.23
N THR A 308 -2.18 -15.42 -16.21
CA THR A 308 -3.56 -14.92 -16.22
C THR A 308 -4.30 -15.33 -14.93
N LYS A 309 -5.48 -14.73 -14.71
CA LYS A 309 -6.36 -15.11 -13.59
C LYS A 309 -6.79 -16.58 -13.69
N ASP A 310 -7.19 -17.03 -14.88
CA ASP A 310 -7.63 -18.41 -15.10
C ASP A 310 -6.48 -19.41 -14.91
N GLU A 311 -5.27 -19.06 -15.36
CA GLU A 311 -4.10 -19.91 -15.12
C GLU A 311 -3.76 -19.99 -13.63
N ARG A 312 -3.92 -18.89 -12.88
CA ARG A 312 -3.74 -18.90 -11.44
C ARG A 312 -4.76 -19.83 -10.76
N ILE A 313 -6.05 -19.73 -11.11
CA ILE A 313 -7.12 -20.59 -10.58
C ILE A 313 -6.79 -22.06 -10.87
N ARG A 314 -6.42 -22.39 -12.11
CA ARG A 314 -6.02 -23.75 -12.49
C ARG A 314 -4.81 -24.26 -11.70
N ASN A 315 -3.77 -23.43 -11.53
CA ASN A 315 -2.59 -23.79 -10.75
C ASN A 315 -2.94 -24.04 -9.27
N GLN A 316 -3.94 -23.31 -8.76
CA GLN A 316 -4.50 -23.48 -7.43
C GLN A 316 -5.22 -24.82 -7.28
N GLU A 317 -6.08 -25.17 -8.25
CA GLU A 317 -6.76 -26.47 -8.31
C GLU A 317 -5.76 -27.62 -8.38
N ILE A 318 -4.74 -27.51 -9.24
CA ILE A 318 -3.67 -28.50 -9.35
C ILE A 318 -2.95 -28.67 -8.01
N ALA A 319 -2.62 -27.56 -7.33
CA ALA A 319 -1.95 -27.61 -6.03
C ALA A 319 -2.86 -28.22 -4.94
N TYR A 320 -4.17 -27.95 -4.98
CA TYR A 320 -5.14 -28.55 -4.07
C TYR A 320 -5.32 -30.05 -4.32
N THR A 321 -5.36 -30.50 -5.57
CA THR A 321 -5.39 -31.92 -5.93
C THR A 321 -4.19 -32.67 -5.35
N LYS A 322 -3.00 -32.06 -5.31
CA LYS A 322 -1.83 -32.67 -4.64
C LYS A 322 -2.06 -32.86 -3.14
N ILE A 323 -2.76 -31.93 -2.47
CA ILE A 323 -3.15 -32.09 -1.06
C ILE A 323 -4.10 -33.27 -0.91
N GLN A 324 -5.11 -33.39 -1.78
CA GLN A 324 -6.08 -34.48 -1.73
C GLN A 324 -5.42 -35.85 -1.96
N VAL A 325 -4.51 -35.95 -2.93
CA VAL A 325 -3.75 -37.18 -3.19
C VAL A 325 -2.88 -37.55 -2.00
N ALA A 326 -2.11 -36.60 -1.45
CA ALA A 326 -1.28 -36.85 -0.27
C ALA A 326 -2.08 -37.21 1.00
N ALA A 327 -3.34 -36.77 1.08
CA ALA A 327 -4.29 -37.13 2.14
C ALA A 327 -4.96 -38.51 1.95
N SER A 328 -4.81 -39.12 0.76
CA SER A 328 -5.44 -40.40 0.40
C SER A 328 -4.44 -41.56 0.33
N GLN A 329 -3.17 -41.32 0.65
CA GLN A 329 -2.10 -42.35 0.66
C GLN A 329 -1.94 -43.04 2.03
N ASP A 330 -2.88 -42.81 2.94
CA ASP A 330 -3.10 -43.56 4.18
C ASP A 330 -4.16 -44.64 3.95
#